data_AF-A0A4R9LPR6-F1
#
_entry.id   AF-A0A4R9LPR6-F1
#
_cell.length_a   1.000
_cell.length_b   1.000
_cell.length_c   1.000
_cell.angle_alpha   90.00
_cell.angle_beta   90.00
_cell.angle_gamma   90.00
#
_symmetry.space_group_name_H-M   'P 1'
#
loop_
_entity.id
_entity.type
_entity.pdbx_description
1 polymer ?
#
loop_
_entity_poly.entity_id
_entity_poly.type
_entity_poly.pdbx_seq_one_letter_code
_entity_poly.pdbx_strand_id
1 'polypeptide(L)'
;MILEIEKVKNVWHEVKDILSVPHNEKQYKKLLKVLDELIDEVGNNEKHSLAPLLETVGNLIEEYENDHFIQPNNQPLDVLKFLMKENQFSQKDLAELGSQGVVSEILNGKRELNVRQIKALALKFKVSPSVFI
;
A
#
# COMPACT_ATOMS: atom_id res chain seq x y z
N MET A 1 -35.70 3.82 -3.18
CA MET A 1 -35.00 2.54 -3.46
C MET A 1 -35.12 2.07 -4.91
N ILE A 2 -36.26 1.57 -5.40
CA ILE A 2 -36.34 1.00 -6.78
C ILE A 2 -36.00 2.06 -7.85
N LEU A 3 -36.45 3.31 -7.67
CA LEU A 3 -36.24 4.40 -8.62
C LEU A 3 -34.79 4.90 -8.70
N GLU A 4 -34.03 4.81 -7.60
CA GLU A 4 -32.61 5.19 -7.56
C GLU A 4 -31.75 4.11 -8.24
N ILE A 5 -32.07 2.84 -8.01
CA ILE A 5 -31.38 1.72 -8.66
C ILE A 5 -31.58 1.75 -10.17
N GLU A 6 -32.78 2.10 -10.66
CA GLU A 6 -33.02 2.26 -12.11
C GLU A 6 -32.20 3.39 -12.73
N LYS A 7 -32.03 4.52 -12.02
CA LYS A 7 -31.15 5.60 -12.48
C LYS A 7 -29.70 5.13 -12.57
N VAL A 8 -29.21 4.41 -11.55
CA VAL A 8 -27.84 3.88 -11.53
C VAL A 8 -27.64 2.85 -12.63
N LYS A 9 -28.59 1.92 -12.84
CA LYS A 9 -28.51 0.90 -13.90
C LYS A 9 -28.25 1.51 -15.29
N ASN A 10 -28.89 2.64 -15.59
CA ASN A 10 -28.75 3.30 -16.89
C ASN A 10 -27.34 3.84 -17.16
N VAL A 11 -26.60 4.21 -16.11
CA VAL A 11 -25.24 4.77 -16.23
C VAL A 11 -24.16 3.81 -15.74
N TRP A 12 -24.53 2.67 -15.13
CA TRP A 12 -23.61 1.76 -14.46
C TRP A 12 -22.51 1.25 -15.39
N HIS A 13 -22.83 0.98 -16.66
CA HIS A 13 -21.83 0.51 -17.63
C HIS A 13 -20.67 1.51 -17.81
N GLU A 14 -20.95 2.80 -17.68
CA GLU A 14 -19.98 3.89 -17.86
C GLU A 14 -19.11 4.09 -16.61
N VAL A 15 -19.68 3.90 -15.42
CA VAL A 15 -19.02 4.22 -14.14
C VAL A 15 -18.53 3.02 -13.34
N LYS A 16 -18.93 1.79 -13.68
CA LYS A 16 -18.57 0.57 -12.92
C LYS A 16 -17.08 0.39 -12.71
N ASP A 17 -16.27 0.83 -13.67
CA ASP A 17 -14.82 0.68 -13.65
C ASP A 17 -14.14 1.58 -12.60
N ILE A 18 -14.82 2.62 -12.13
CA ILE A 18 -14.32 3.57 -11.13
C ILE A 18 -15.05 3.42 -9.78
N LEU A 19 -16.16 2.68 -9.75
CA LEU A 19 -17.01 2.42 -8.58
C LEU A 19 -17.04 0.93 -8.19
N SER A 20 -16.01 0.16 -8.53
CA SER A 20 -15.84 -1.23 -8.10
C SER A 20 -14.43 -1.42 -7.55
N VAL A 21 -14.28 -2.35 -6.61
CA VAL A 21 -12.97 -2.76 -6.10
C VAL A 21 -12.11 -3.24 -7.29
N PRO A 22 -10.89 -2.73 -7.48
CA PRO A 22 -9.99 -3.24 -8.49
C PRO A 22 -9.70 -4.73 -8.27
N HIS A 23 -9.56 -5.49 -9.35
CA HIS A 23 -9.19 -6.91 -9.30
C HIS A 23 -7.89 -7.21 -10.05
N ASN A 24 -7.24 -6.18 -10.59
CA ASN A 24 -5.93 -6.27 -11.23
C ASN A 24 -5.23 -4.90 -11.24
N GLU A 25 -3.93 -4.92 -11.49
CA GLU A 25 -3.07 -3.74 -11.49
C GLU A 25 -3.53 -2.64 -12.48
N LYS A 26 -4.11 -3.03 -13.62
CA LYS A 26 -4.60 -2.07 -14.62
C LYS A 26 -5.80 -1.28 -14.10
N GLN A 27 -6.73 -1.95 -13.42
CA GLN A 27 -7.88 -1.31 -12.78
C GLN A 27 -7.43 -0.43 -11.61
N TYR A 28 -6.50 -0.91 -10.79
CA TYR A 28 -5.93 -0.15 -9.68
C TYR A 28 -5.28 1.16 -10.16
N LYS A 29 -4.42 1.09 -11.17
CA LYS A 29 -3.81 2.28 -11.80
C LYS A 29 -4.82 3.25 -12.41
N LYS A 30 -5.97 2.75 -12.87
CA LYS A 30 -7.05 3.60 -13.38
C LYS A 30 -7.73 4.35 -12.24
N LEU A 31 -8.02 3.69 -11.12
CA LEU A 31 -8.60 4.33 -9.94
C LEU A 31 -7.65 5.36 -9.32
N LEU A 32 -6.33 5.10 -9.27
CA LEU A 32 -5.36 6.09 -8.80
C LEU A 32 -5.44 7.40 -9.58
N LYS A 33 -5.54 7.34 -10.92
CA LYS A 33 -5.70 8.55 -11.74
C LYS A 33 -6.99 9.29 -11.46
N VAL A 34 -8.08 8.55 -11.23
CA VAL A 34 -9.37 9.14 -10.88
C VAL A 34 -9.31 9.80 -9.50
N LEU A 35 -8.61 9.18 -8.55
CA LEU A 35 -8.38 9.76 -7.23
C LEU A 35 -7.60 11.08 -7.36
N ASP A 36 -6.54 11.12 -8.16
CA ASP A 36 -5.76 12.35 -8.42
C ASP A 36 -6.67 13.46 -8.99
N GLU A 37 -7.47 13.16 -10.02
CA GLU A 37 -8.42 14.11 -10.61
C GLU A 37 -9.47 14.61 -9.60
N LEU A 38 -9.95 13.72 -8.72
CA LEU A 38 -10.90 14.08 -7.66
C LEU A 38 -10.25 14.97 -6.58
N ILE A 39 -8.99 14.74 -6.24
CA ILE A 39 -8.24 15.58 -5.29
C ILE A 39 -8.09 16.99 -5.86
N ASP A 40 -7.74 17.11 -7.15
CA ASP A 40 -7.60 18.40 -7.81
C ASP A 40 -8.94 19.15 -7.88
N GLU A 41 -10.04 18.46 -8.17
CA GLU A 41 -11.38 19.05 -8.27
C GLU A 41 -11.96 19.43 -6.89
N VAL A 42 -11.84 18.55 -5.89
CA VAL A 42 -12.33 18.83 -4.52
C VAL A 42 -11.48 19.91 -3.83
N GLY A 43 -10.17 19.87 -4.05
CA GLY A 43 -9.19 20.76 -3.44
C GLY A 43 -9.33 20.79 -1.91
N ASN A 44 -9.25 22.00 -1.33
CA ASN A 44 -9.41 22.21 0.12
C ASN A 44 -10.88 22.40 0.56
N ASN A 45 -11.85 22.03 -0.27
CA ASN A 45 -13.27 22.18 0.06
C ASN A 45 -13.86 20.86 0.56
N GLU A 46 -13.80 20.65 1.87
CA GLU A 46 -14.37 19.46 2.52
C GLU A 46 -15.89 19.30 2.30
N LYS A 47 -16.60 20.37 1.90
CA LYS A 47 -18.04 20.35 1.59
C LYS A 47 -18.34 20.18 0.10
N HIS A 48 -17.34 19.86 -0.72
CA HIS A 48 -17.53 19.64 -2.14
C HIS A 48 -18.50 18.49 -2.41
N SER A 49 -19.33 18.61 -3.45
CA SER A 49 -20.33 17.58 -3.81
C SER A 49 -19.69 16.23 -4.16
N LEU A 50 -18.44 16.24 -4.62
CA LEU A 50 -17.66 15.06 -4.93
C LEU A 50 -16.80 14.55 -3.77
N ALA A 51 -16.78 15.19 -2.61
CA ALA A 51 -16.03 14.70 -1.45
C ALA A 51 -16.42 13.26 -1.04
N PRO A 52 -17.72 12.87 -1.04
CA PRO A 52 -18.10 11.47 -0.78
C PRO A 52 -17.63 10.49 -1.85
N LEU A 53 -17.50 10.95 -3.10
CA LEU A 53 -16.97 10.13 -4.19
C LEU A 53 -15.46 9.92 -4.02
N LEU A 54 -14.73 10.97 -3.66
CA LEU A 54 -13.30 10.90 -3.33
C LEU A 54 -13.03 9.87 -2.22
N GLU A 55 -13.80 9.95 -1.13
CA GLU A 55 -13.74 8.98 -0.02
C GLU A 55 -14.03 7.56 -0.50
N THR A 56 -15.09 7.38 -1.29
CA THR A 56 -15.47 6.07 -1.83
C THR A 56 -14.36 5.47 -2.68
N VAL A 57 -13.78 6.24 -3.62
CA VAL A 57 -12.69 5.77 -4.48
C VAL A 57 -11.45 5.43 -3.66
N GLY A 58 -11.12 6.24 -2.64
CA GLY A 58 -10.03 5.94 -1.70
C GLY A 58 -10.21 4.59 -1.00
N ASN A 59 -11.40 4.30 -0.49
CA ASN A 59 -11.69 3.03 0.18
C ASN A 59 -11.61 1.83 -0.78
N LEU A 60 -12.02 1.99 -2.06
CA LEU A 60 -11.91 0.92 -3.06
C LEU A 60 -10.45 0.61 -3.41
N ILE A 61 -9.60 1.64 -3.44
CA ILE A 61 -8.16 1.52 -3.63
C ILE A 61 -7.57 0.79 -2.42
N GLU A 62 -7.88 1.25 -1.20
CA GLU A 62 -7.39 0.65 0.04
C GLU A 62 -7.73 -0.84 0.14
N GLU A 63 -8.95 -1.25 -0.23
CA GLU A 63 -9.35 -2.67 -0.25
C GLU A 63 -8.45 -3.50 -1.18
N TYR A 64 -8.19 -3.00 -2.40
CA TYR A 64 -7.26 -3.67 -3.30
C TYR A 64 -5.85 -3.73 -2.71
N GLU A 65 -5.40 -2.63 -2.10
CA GLU A 65 -4.08 -2.55 -1.50
C GLU A 65 -3.94 -3.52 -0.33
N ASN A 66 -4.94 -3.68 0.54
CA ASN A 66 -4.92 -4.62 1.65
C ASN A 66 -4.72 -6.08 1.20
N ASP A 67 -5.30 -6.44 0.06
CA ASP A 67 -5.21 -7.80 -0.50
C ASP A 67 -3.92 -8.04 -1.29
N HIS A 68 -3.39 -7.02 -1.96
CA HIS A 68 -2.31 -7.16 -2.96
C HIS A 68 -0.98 -6.60 -2.51
N PHE A 69 -1.01 -5.56 -1.68
CA PHE A 69 0.15 -5.07 -0.98
C PHE A 69 0.02 -5.54 0.46
N ILE A 70 1.09 -6.14 0.95
CA ILE A 70 1.19 -6.27 2.39
C ILE A 70 1.29 -4.82 2.88
N GLN A 71 0.17 -4.22 3.32
CA GLN A 71 0.25 -3.14 4.28
C GLN A 71 1.23 -3.66 5.32
N PRO A 72 2.37 -3.00 5.56
CA PRO A 72 3.36 -3.52 6.49
C PRO A 72 2.65 -3.61 7.81
N ASN A 73 2.18 -4.81 8.13
CA ASN A 73 1.28 -5.04 9.23
C ASN A 73 2.18 -5.18 10.46
N ASN A 74 2.95 -4.12 10.72
CA ASN A 74 4.06 -3.98 11.66
C ASN A 74 5.03 -5.17 11.75
N GLN A 75 4.99 -6.14 10.83
CA GLN A 75 5.92 -7.26 10.85
C GLN A 75 7.26 -6.73 10.34
N PRO A 76 8.31 -6.73 11.18
CA PRO A 76 9.60 -6.10 10.85
C PRO A 76 10.21 -6.61 9.53
N LEU A 77 9.83 -7.82 9.14
CA LEU A 77 10.24 -8.48 7.91
C LEU A 77 9.68 -7.83 6.64
N ASP A 78 8.40 -7.44 6.63
CA ASP A 78 7.77 -6.89 5.44
C ASP A 78 8.25 -5.47 5.17
N VAL A 79 8.46 -4.70 6.24
CA VAL A 79 9.16 -3.41 6.19
C VAL A 79 10.57 -3.57 5.62
N LEU A 80 11.32 -4.58 6.09
CA LEU A 80 12.66 -4.86 5.57
C LEU A 80 12.62 -5.18 4.07
N LYS A 81 11.73 -6.06 3.61
CA LYS A 81 11.60 -6.41 2.19
C LYS A 81 11.21 -5.21 1.33
N PHE A 82 10.30 -4.38 1.82
CA PHE A 82 9.90 -3.15 1.16
C PHE A 82 11.10 -2.19 1.00
N LEU A 83 11.82 -1.91 2.09
CA LEU A 83 12.99 -1.03 2.07
C LEU A 83 14.11 -1.58 1.19
N MET A 84 14.31 -2.89 1.17
CA MET A 84 15.24 -3.54 0.23
C MET A 84 14.85 -3.29 -1.22
N LYS A 85 13.57 -3.41 -1.57
CA LYS A 85 13.07 -3.20 -2.94
C LYS A 85 13.25 -1.74 -3.36
N GLU A 86 12.85 -0.79 -2.52
CA GLU A 86 12.95 0.65 -2.80
C GLU A 86 14.40 1.10 -2.98
N ASN A 87 15.32 0.56 -2.17
CA ASN A 87 16.74 0.91 -2.23
C ASN A 87 17.57 0.01 -3.17
N GLN A 88 16.93 -0.93 -3.88
CA GLN A 88 17.57 -1.92 -4.76
C GLN A 88 18.64 -2.77 -4.04
N PHE A 89 18.46 -3.04 -2.75
CA PHE A 89 19.38 -3.85 -1.95
C PHE A 89 19.05 -5.34 -2.07
N SER A 90 20.10 -6.13 -2.21
CA SER A 90 20.05 -7.59 -2.19
C SER A 90 20.38 -8.15 -0.80
N GLN A 91 20.21 -9.45 -0.61
CA GLN A 91 20.59 -10.13 0.65
C GLN A 91 22.08 -9.99 0.98
N LYS A 92 22.92 -9.84 -0.05
CA LYS A 92 24.37 -9.64 0.11
C LYS A 92 24.71 -8.29 0.74
N ASP A 93 23.84 -7.31 0.50
CA ASP A 93 24.04 -5.97 1.00
C ASP A 93 23.73 -5.91 2.50
N LEU A 94 22.95 -6.83 3.07
CA LEU A 94 22.56 -6.85 4.49
C LEU A 94 23.56 -7.55 5.41
N ALA A 95 24.86 -7.36 5.19
CA ALA A 95 25.92 -8.00 5.97
C ALA A 95 25.85 -7.69 7.48
N GLU A 96 25.28 -6.54 7.87
CA GLU A 96 25.04 -6.15 9.25
C GLU A 96 24.11 -7.09 10.03
N LEU A 97 23.28 -7.88 9.33
CA LEU A 97 22.40 -8.86 9.95
C LEU A 97 23.15 -10.13 10.36
N GLY A 98 24.29 -10.43 9.75
CA GLY A 98 25.11 -11.61 10.02
C GLY A 98 25.54 -12.33 8.76
N SER A 99 25.79 -13.64 8.86
CA SER A 99 26.11 -14.46 7.70
C SER A 99 24.93 -14.52 6.72
N GLN A 100 25.21 -14.87 5.45
CA GLN A 100 24.17 -15.01 4.43
C GLN A 100 23.08 -16.03 4.82
N GLY A 101 23.44 -17.06 5.60
CA GLY A 101 22.46 -18.00 6.18
C GLY A 101 21.49 -17.30 7.14
N VAL A 102 22.01 -16.45 8.04
CA VAL A 102 21.19 -15.69 8.99
C VAL A 102 20.28 -14.69 8.28
N VAL A 103 20.80 -13.99 7.27
CA VAL A 103 20.00 -13.07 6.44
C VAL A 103 18.84 -13.83 5.79
N SER A 104 19.12 -15.00 5.21
CA SER A 104 18.10 -15.83 4.57
C SER A 104 17.06 -16.34 5.57
N GLU A 105 17.48 -16.78 6.77
CA GLU A 105 16.54 -17.21 7.82
C GLU A 105 15.61 -16.09 8.26
N ILE A 106 16.13 -14.87 8.42
CA ILE A 106 15.33 -13.68 8.75
C ILE A 106 14.36 -13.37 7.61
N LEU A 107 14.85 -13.34 6.36
CA LEU A 107 14.02 -13.00 5.20
C LEU A 107 12.89 -14.00 4.91
N ASN A 108 13.08 -15.25 5.35
CA ASN A 108 12.09 -16.32 5.28
C ASN A 108 11.24 -16.47 6.55
N GLY A 109 11.38 -15.57 7.53
CA GLY A 109 10.59 -15.57 8.76
C GLY A 109 10.93 -16.71 9.74
N LYS A 110 12.04 -17.42 9.53
CA LYS A 110 12.52 -18.47 10.46
C LYS A 110 13.19 -17.90 11.71
N ARG A 111 13.56 -16.62 11.67
CA ARG A 111 14.26 -15.92 12.73
C ARG A 111 13.84 -14.46 12.82
N GLU A 112 13.59 -13.99 14.03
CA GLU A 112 13.26 -12.59 14.28
C GLU A 112 14.51 -11.69 14.32
N LEU A 113 14.31 -10.42 14.00
CA LEU A 113 15.32 -9.38 14.15
C LEU A 113 15.56 -9.09 15.63
N ASN A 114 16.83 -9.03 16.04
CA ASN A 114 17.18 -8.55 17.37
C ASN A 114 17.41 -7.03 17.38
N VAL A 115 17.44 -6.45 18.58
CA VAL A 115 17.63 -5.00 18.80
C VAL A 115 18.90 -4.45 18.14
N ARG A 116 19.99 -5.22 18.12
CA ARG A 116 21.25 -4.80 17.46
C ARG A 116 21.06 -4.69 15.94
N GLN A 117 20.39 -5.66 15.33
CA GLN A 117 20.06 -5.70 13.91
C GLN A 117 19.11 -4.58 13.52
N ILE A 118 18.05 -4.36 14.31
CA ILE A 118 17.09 -3.27 14.11
C ILE A 118 17.80 -1.91 14.05
N LYS A 119 18.72 -1.64 14.99
CA LYS A 119 19.50 -0.40 14.99
C LYS A 119 20.39 -0.26 13.75
N ALA A 120 21.00 -1.35 13.29
CA ALA A 120 21.84 -1.33 12.10
C ALA A 120 21.02 -1.07 10.81
N LEU A 121 19.85 -1.71 10.69
CA LEU A 121 18.92 -1.49 9.58
C LEU A 121 18.39 -0.05 9.56
N ALA A 122 18.00 0.47 10.73
CA ALA A 122 17.53 1.84 10.88
C ALA A 122 18.56 2.87 10.37
N LEU A 123 19.83 2.69 10.75
CA LEU A 123 20.92 3.55 10.27
C LEU A 123 21.14 3.44 8.77
N LYS A 124 21.05 2.23 8.21
CA LYS A 124 21.30 1.98 6.80
C LYS A 124 20.21 2.56 5.91
N PHE A 125 18.96 2.31 6.25
CA PHE A 125 17.80 2.79 5.51
C PHE A 125 17.40 4.22 5.87
N LYS A 126 18.06 4.83 6.88
CA LYS A 126 17.76 6.18 7.40
C LYS A 126 16.31 6.31 7.85
N VAL A 127 15.81 5.29 8.54
CA VAL A 127 14.45 5.24 9.11
C VAL A 127 14.51 5.09 10.64
N SER A 128 13.40 5.36 11.32
CA SER A 128 13.30 5.13 12.77
C SER A 128 13.42 3.63 13.10
N PRO A 129 14.12 3.22 14.17
CA PRO A 129 14.10 1.82 14.62
C PRO A 129 12.71 1.24 14.87
N SER A 130 11.73 2.09 15.19
CA SER A 130 10.35 1.70 15.50
C SER A 130 9.60 1.07 14.33
N VAL A 131 10.03 1.25 13.08
CA VAL A 131 9.39 0.56 11.94
C VAL A 131 9.78 -0.92 11.84
N PHE A 132 10.71 -1.40 12.67
CA PHE A 132 11.09 -2.81 12.75
C PHE A 132 10.74 -3.46 14.10
N ILE A 133 9.76 -2.89 14.84
CA ILE A 133 9.33 -3.36 16.17
C ILE A 133 7.85 -3.72 16.12
#